data_AF-A0A2K0A774-F1
#
_entry.id   AF-A0A2K0A774-F1
#
_cell.length_a   1.000
_cell.length_b   1.000
_cell.length_c   1.000
_cell.angle_alpha   90.00
_cell.angle_beta   90.00
_cell.angle_gamma   90.00
#
_symmetry.space_group_name_H-M   'P 1'
#
loop_
_entity.id
_entity.type
_entity.pdbx_description
1 polymer ?
#
loop_
_entity_poly.entity_id
_entity_poly.type
_entity_poly.pdbx_seq_one_letter_code
_entity_poly.pdbx_strand_id
1 'polypeptide(L)'
;MSKPKKYFYISIILLIISFYFNTFNPLLSQQITSVKYLLIACSIINVIILIASILFSDKAIKHLGDKQGWIRIASKILPIIILLVIVFHIYASIKTFGILS
;
A
#
# COMPACT_ATOMS: atom_id res chain seq x y z
N MET A 1 -9.34 -6.79 -20.83
CA MET A 1 -9.30 -5.55 -20.00
C MET A 1 -8.27 -4.59 -20.58
N SER A 2 -8.55 -3.28 -20.60
CA SER A 2 -7.58 -2.27 -21.03
C SER A 2 -6.35 -2.28 -20.11
N LYS A 3 -5.15 -2.12 -20.68
CA LYS A 3 -3.86 -2.06 -19.95
C LYS A 3 -3.91 -1.22 -18.64
N PRO A 4 -4.47 -0.01 -18.62
CA PRO A 4 -4.59 0.81 -17.40
C PRO A 4 -5.49 0.22 -16.31
N LYS A 5 -6.59 -0.47 -16.67
CA LYS A 5 -7.42 -1.18 -15.69
C LYS A 5 -6.60 -2.24 -14.94
N LYS A 6 -5.76 -3.00 -15.67
CA LYS A 6 -4.88 -4.01 -15.05
C LYS A 6 -3.92 -3.38 -14.03
N TYR A 7 -3.24 -2.29 -14.38
CA TYR A 7 -2.31 -1.62 -13.46
C TYR A 7 -3.00 -1.04 -12.22
N PHE A 8 -4.21 -0.50 -12.40
CA PHE A 8 -5.04 -0.01 -11.30
C PHE A 8 -5.42 -1.12 -10.30
N TYR A 9 -5.92 -2.26 -10.80
CA TYR A 9 -6.26 -3.40 -9.94
C TYR A 9 -5.02 -3.98 -9.22
N ILE A 10 -3.88 -4.04 -9.90
CA ILE A 10 -2.62 -4.49 -9.29
C ILE A 10 -2.25 -3.56 -8.13
N SER A 11 -2.27 -2.23 -8.34
CA SER A 11 -1.95 -1.27 -7.28
C SER A 11 -2.92 -1.39 -6.08
N ILE A 12 -4.22 -1.58 -6.31
CA ILE A 12 -5.18 -1.82 -5.22
C ILE A 12 -4.86 -3.10 -4.45
N ILE A 13 -4.56 -4.19 -5.15
CA ILE A 13 -4.20 -5.46 -4.51
C ILE A 13 -2.94 -5.29 -3.66
N LEU A 14 -1.91 -4.62 -4.19
CA LEU A 14 -0.70 -4.31 -3.41
C LEU A 14 -1.03 -3.45 -2.18
N LEU A 15 -1.95 -2.49 -2.31
CA LEU A 15 -2.41 -1.67 -1.19
C LEU A 15 -3.09 -2.49 -0.09
N ILE A 16 -3.95 -3.44 -0.47
CA ILE A 16 -4.62 -4.34 0.48
C ILE A 16 -3.58 -5.24 1.19
N ILE A 17 -2.61 -5.76 0.44
CA ILE A 17 -1.52 -6.56 1.01
C ILE A 17 -0.67 -5.70 1.95
N SER A 18 -0.38 -4.45 1.59
CA SER A 18 0.35 -3.49 2.44
C SER A 18 -0.37 -3.28 3.78
N PHE A 19 -1.70 -3.12 3.76
CA PHE A 19 -2.50 -3.07 4.99
C PHE A 19 -2.40 -4.33 5.84
N TYR A 20 -2.30 -5.51 5.22
CA TYR A 20 -2.12 -6.76 5.95
C TYR A 20 -0.78 -6.78 6.71
N PHE A 21 0.27 -6.20 6.13
CA PHE A 21 1.59 -6.04 6.75
C PHE A 21 1.66 -4.87 7.75
N ASN A 22 0.53 -4.32 8.20
CA ASN A 22 0.52 -3.32 9.25
C ASN A 22 0.84 -3.93 10.62
N THR A 23 1.65 -3.23 11.41
CA THR A 23 2.15 -3.68 12.72
C THR A 23 1.04 -3.86 13.77
N PHE A 24 -0.12 -3.22 13.57
CA PHE A 24 -1.32 -3.40 14.39
C PHE A 24 -2.15 -4.63 14.04
N ASN A 25 -1.80 -5.39 12.99
CA ASN A 25 -2.61 -6.53 12.57
C ASN A 25 -2.32 -7.76 13.47
N PRO A 26 -3.28 -8.21 14.31
CA PRO A 26 -3.07 -9.33 15.21
C PRO A 26 -2.84 -10.66 14.47
N LEU A 27 -3.33 -10.79 13.22
CA LEU A 27 -3.15 -12.00 12.41
C LEU A 27 -1.68 -12.24 12.03
N LEU A 28 -0.94 -11.15 11.79
CA LEU A 28 0.48 -11.24 11.46
C LEU A 28 1.31 -11.65 12.68
N SER A 29 0.92 -11.16 13.86
CA SER A 29 1.56 -11.51 15.14
C SER A 29 1.33 -12.97 15.56
N GLN A 30 0.25 -13.60 15.09
CA GLN A 30 0.00 -15.03 15.28
C GLN A 30 0.84 -15.90 14.33
N GLN A 31 1.11 -15.45 13.10
CA GLN A 31 1.92 -16.20 12.13
C GLN A 31 3.42 -16.04 12.34
N ILE A 32 3.88 -14.88 12.83
CA ILE A 32 5.30 -14.61 13.11
C ILE A 32 5.49 -14.44 14.61
N THR A 33 5.93 -15.51 15.27
CA THR A 33 6.10 -15.57 16.73
C THR A 33 7.22 -14.66 17.25
N SER A 34 8.17 -14.29 16.40
CA SER A 34 9.28 -13.40 16.75
C SER A 34 8.98 -11.94 16.39
N VAL A 35 8.86 -11.11 17.43
CA VAL A 35 8.61 -9.66 17.32
C VAL A 35 9.62 -8.95 16.41
N LYS A 36 10.90 -9.34 16.44
CA LYS A 36 11.95 -8.79 15.55
C LYS A 36 11.65 -9.03 14.07
N TYR A 37 11.33 -10.27 13.69
CA TYR A 37 11.04 -10.60 12.29
C TYR A 37 9.72 -9.99 11.83
N LEU A 38 8.72 -9.89 12.72
CA LEU A 38 7.48 -9.18 12.47
C LEU A 38 7.73 -7.71 12.14
N LEU A 39 8.52 -7.00 12.96
CA LEU A 39 8.86 -5.59 12.74
C LEU A 39 9.64 -5.37 11.44
N ILE A 40 10.60 -6.25 11.12
CA ILE A 40 11.36 -6.17 9.87
C ILE A 40 10.45 -6.40 8.67
N ALA A 41 9.55 -7.38 8.73
CA ALA A 41 8.57 -7.64 7.67
C ALA A 41 7.63 -6.44 7.49
N CYS A 42 7.01 -5.94 8.57
CA CYS A 42 6.11 -4.79 8.55
C CYS A 42 6.78 -3.49 8.09
N SER A 43 8.09 -3.32 8.32
CA SER A 43 8.81 -2.12 7.91
C SER A 43 9.36 -2.24 6.49
N ILE A 44 10.18 -3.25 6.21
CA ILE A 44 10.94 -3.35 4.96
C ILE A 44 10.05 -3.85 3.82
N ILE A 45 9.31 -4.94 4.03
CA ILE A 45 8.46 -5.53 2.99
C ILE A 45 7.34 -4.55 2.62
N ASN A 46 6.76 -3.88 3.63
CA ASN A 46 5.71 -2.92 3.39
C ASN A 46 6.17 -1.71 2.56
N VAL A 47 7.38 -1.18 2.81
CA VAL A 47 7.97 -0.11 1.99
C VAL A 47 8.14 -0.56 0.54
N ILE A 48 8.62 -1.78 0.29
CA ILE A 48 8.76 -2.32 -1.07
C ILE A 48 7.40 -2.42 -1.77
N ILE A 49 6.38 -2.93 -1.07
CA ILE A 49 5.01 -3.03 -1.60
C ILE A 49 4.43 -1.65 -1.93
N LEU A 50 4.64 -0.67 -1.05
CA LEU A 50 4.21 0.72 -1.25
C LEU A 50 4.89 1.35 -2.46
N ILE A 51 6.22 1.21 -2.61
CA ILE A 51 6.96 1.69 -3.79
C ILE A 51 6.40 1.05 -5.06
N ALA A 52 6.19 -0.26 -5.07
CA ALA A 52 5.60 -0.95 -6.21
C ALA A 52 4.19 -0.44 -6.51
N SER A 53 3.37 -0.17 -5.50
CA SER A 53 2.03 0.40 -5.66
C SER A 53 2.07 1.79 -6.28
N ILE A 54 3.02 2.65 -5.88
CA ILE A 54 3.24 3.98 -6.48
C ILE A 54 3.61 3.84 -7.96
N LEU A 55 4.56 2.96 -8.30
CA LEU A 55 5.00 2.74 -9.67
C LEU A 55 3.86 2.23 -10.57
N PHE A 56 3.02 1.32 -10.04
CA PHE A 56 1.85 0.82 -10.77
C PHE A 56 0.76 1.88 -10.90
N SER A 57 0.54 2.71 -9.88
CA SER A 57 -0.37 3.85 -9.93
C SER A 57 0.07 4.87 -10.99
N ASP A 58 1.37 5.22 -11.03
CA ASP A 58 1.92 6.14 -12.03
C ASP A 58 1.79 5.57 -13.46
N LYS A 59 2.07 4.28 -13.64
CA LYS A 59 1.85 3.59 -14.92
C LYS A 59 0.37 3.55 -15.31
N ALA A 60 -0.55 3.40 -14.35
CA ALA A 60 -1.98 3.40 -14.60
C ALA A 60 -2.46 4.76 -15.13
N ILE A 61 -1.95 5.86 -14.56
CA ILE A 61 -2.23 7.24 -15.01
C ILE A 61 -1.62 7.49 -16.40
N LYS A 62 -0.36 7.08 -16.64
CA LYS A 62 0.32 7.29 -17.93
C LYS A 62 -0.32 6.54 -19.10
N HIS A 63 -0.91 5.36 -18.86
CA HIS A 63 -1.58 4.57 -19.90
C HIS A 63 -3.07 4.88 -20.05
N LEU A 64 -3.54 5.94 -19.39
CA LEU A 64 -4.94 6.29 -19.31
C LEU A 64 -5.39 7.05 -20.58
N GLY A 65 -5.88 6.33 -21.59
CA GLY A 65 -6.50 6.93 -22.78
C GLY A 65 -7.84 7.64 -22.51
N ASP A 66 -8.25 8.53 -23.42
CA ASP A 66 -9.35 9.50 -23.26
C ASP A 66 -10.73 8.91 -22.92
N LYS A 67 -11.03 7.66 -23.31
CA LYS A 67 -12.35 7.04 -23.13
C LYS A 67 -12.54 6.24 -21.84
N GLN A 68 -11.84 6.59 -20.75
CA GLN A 68 -11.79 5.74 -19.53
C GLN A 68 -12.69 6.13 -18.36
N GLY A 69 -13.64 7.05 -18.57
CA GLY A 69 -14.75 7.30 -17.63
C GLY A 69 -14.30 7.35 -16.16
N TRP A 70 -14.84 6.45 -15.34
CA TRP A 70 -14.67 6.46 -13.88
C TRP A 70 -13.27 5.99 -13.43
N ILE A 71 -12.58 5.18 -14.24
CA ILE A 71 -11.20 4.75 -13.98
C ILE A 71 -10.23 5.93 -14.00
N ARG A 72 -10.54 6.99 -14.75
CA ARG A 72 -9.74 8.23 -14.77
C ARG A 72 -9.72 8.93 -13.43
N ILE A 73 -10.90 9.07 -12.82
CA ILE A 73 -11.06 9.69 -11.51
C ILE A 73 -10.39 8.80 -10.46
N ALA A 74 -10.67 7.50 -10.49
CA ALA A 74 -10.09 6.55 -9.55
C ALA A 74 -8.56 6.51 -9.62
N SER A 75 -7.98 6.50 -10.83
CA SER A 75 -6.52 6.47 -11.02
C SER A 75 -5.84 7.79 -10.60
N LYS A 76 -6.53 8.92 -10.67
CA LYS A 76 -6.03 10.21 -10.13
C LYS A 76 -6.13 10.30 -8.61
N ILE A 77 -7.09 9.61 -8.00
CA ILE A 77 -7.28 9.56 -6.54
C ILE A 77 -6.35 8.53 -5.89
N LEU A 78 -5.96 7.47 -6.62
CA LEU A 78 -5.11 6.40 -6.11
C LEU A 78 -3.80 6.87 -5.45
N PRO A 79 -3.04 7.83 -6.01
CA PRO A 79 -1.85 8.38 -5.35
C PRO A 79 -2.14 9.04 -3.99
N ILE A 80 -3.30 9.70 -3.86
CA ILE A 80 -3.74 10.32 -2.60
C ILE A 80 -4.08 9.25 -1.57
N ILE A 81 -4.73 8.16 -2.00
CA ILE A 81 -4.99 7.00 -1.14
C ILE A 81 -3.67 6.38 -0.67
N ILE A 82 -2.72 6.17 -1.59
CA ILE A 82 -1.40 5.63 -1.24
C ILE A 82 -0.69 6.53 -0.22
N LEU A 83 -0.76 7.85 -0.39
CA LEU A 83 -0.20 8.82 0.56
C LEU A 83 -0.81 8.67 1.96
N LEU A 84 -2.15 8.57 2.06
CA LEU A 84 -2.83 8.34 3.34
C LEU A 84 -2.37 7.05 4.02
N VAL A 85 -2.17 5.99 3.23
CA VAL A 85 -1.70 4.69 3.73
C VAL A 85 -0.26 4.77 4.24
N ILE A 86 0.60 5.52 3.56
CA ILE A 86 1.97 5.79 4.04
C ILE A 86 1.92 6.51 5.40
N VAL A 87 1.12 7.57 5.53
CA VAL A 87 0.99 8.31 6.80
C VAL A 87 0.47 7.39 7.91
N PHE A 88 -0.51 6.54 7.60
CA PHE A 88 -1.04 5.57 8.56
C PHE A 88 0.01 4.55 9.01
N HIS A 89 0.83 4.02 8.09
CA HIS A 89 1.93 3.12 8.44
C HIS A 89 3.04 3.79 9.25
N ILE A 90 3.35 5.06 8.96
CA ILE A 90 4.30 5.85 9.76
C ILE A 90 3.75 6.01 11.18
N TYR A 91 2.48 6.41 11.32
CA TYR A 91 1.83 6.53 12.63
C TYR A 91 1.86 5.21 13.41
N ALA A 92 1.49 4.10 12.75
CA ALA A 92 1.51 2.77 13.35
C ALA A 92 2.92 2.33 13.77
N SER A 93 3.93 2.63 12.96
CA SER A 93 5.32 2.36 13.29
C SER A 93 5.76 3.17 14.51
N ILE A 94 5.51 4.48 14.55
CA ILE A 94 5.86 5.36 15.68
C ILE A 94 5.20 4.88 16.97
N LYS A 95 3.92 4.49 16.92
CA LYS A 95 3.21 3.88 18.07
C LYS A 95 3.84 2.55 18.49
N THR A 96 4.17 1.68 17.55
CA THR A 96 4.75 0.35 17.86
C THR A 96 6.17 0.45 18.44
N PHE A 97 6.97 1.41 17.97
CA PHE A 97 8.31 1.68 18.52
C PHE A 97 8.27 2.43 19.87
N GLY A 98 7.08 2.73 20.41
CA GLY A 98 6.92 3.37 21.72
C GLY A 98 7.36 4.84 21.76
N ILE A 99 7.53 5.48 20.60
CA ILE A 99 7.95 6.90 20.50
C ILE A 99 6.80 7.84 20.91
N LEU A 100 5.56 7.43 20.64
CA LEU A 100 4.35 8.08 21.15
C LEU A 100 3.70 7.14 22.18
N SER A 101 4.17 7.14 23.42
CA SER A 101 3.45 6.52 24.54
C SER A 101 2.13 7.25 24.75
#